data_AF-A0A2D6K1D8-F1
#
_entry.id   AF-A0A2D6K1D8-F1
#
_cell.length_a   1.000
_cell.length_b   1.000
_cell.length_c   1.000
_cell.angle_alpha   90.00
_cell.angle_beta   90.00
_cell.angle_gamma   90.00
#
_symmetry.space_group_name_H-M   'P 1'
#
loop_
_entity.id
_entity.type
_entity.pdbx_description
1 polymer ?
#
loop_
_entity_poly.entity_id
_entity_poly.type
_entity_poly.pdbx_seq_one_letter_code
_entity_poly.pdbx_strand_id
1 'polypeptide(L)'
;MTKKEKRAYSRYTVEALQLLSSLIKTTRVEKKITMQDLCERAAISRDLLSRIEKADPACSIGVVFEVAALLGIDLFQSDYSDLLIKNKLIKEKLTLLPQRVKNTVIEVDDNF
;
A
#
# COMPACT_ATOMS: atom_id res chain seq x y z
N MET A 1 -4.10 22.78 8.63
CA MET A 1 -4.71 21.53 8.11
C MET A 1 -4.73 21.61 6.60
N THR A 2 -4.00 20.73 5.92
CA THR A 2 -3.95 20.64 4.45
C THR A 2 -5.32 20.31 3.88
N LYS A 3 -5.72 21.01 2.80
CA LYS A 3 -7.00 20.82 2.12
C LYS A 3 -7.15 19.35 1.70
N LYS A 4 -8.19 18.68 2.20
CA LYS A 4 -8.49 17.29 1.82
C LYS A 4 -8.92 17.29 0.34
N GLU A 5 -8.03 16.87 -0.55
CA GLU A 5 -8.39 16.69 -1.96
C GLU A 5 -9.47 15.61 -2.07
N LYS A 6 -10.62 15.95 -2.67
CA LYS A 6 -11.68 14.99 -2.96
C LYS A 6 -11.27 14.17 -4.19
N ARG A 7 -10.50 13.10 -3.97
CA ARG A 7 -10.19 12.11 -5.00
C ARG A 7 -11.31 11.09 -5.09
N ALA A 8 -11.74 10.76 -6.31
CA ALA A 8 -12.61 9.61 -6.54
C ALA A 8 -11.76 8.34 -6.53
N TYR A 9 -12.16 7.35 -5.74
CA TYR A 9 -11.52 6.04 -5.68
C TYR A 9 -12.38 5.01 -6.41
N SER A 10 -11.72 4.07 -7.10
CA SER A 10 -12.43 2.94 -7.70
C SER A 10 -13.05 2.05 -6.61
N ARG A 11 -14.10 1.29 -6.95
CA ARG A 11 -14.68 0.29 -6.04
C ARG A 11 -13.61 -0.69 -5.53
N TYR A 12 -12.73 -1.15 -6.41
CA TYR A 12 -11.61 -2.01 -6.05
C TYR A 12 -10.73 -1.39 -4.96
N THR A 13 -10.39 -0.11 -5.10
CA THR A 13 -9.56 0.58 -4.10
C THR A 13 -10.25 0.68 -2.75
N VAL A 14 -11.56 0.97 -2.73
CA VAL A 14 -12.34 1.05 -1.48
C VAL A 14 -12.38 -0.32 -0.79
N GLU A 15 -12.69 -1.39 -1.54
CA GLU A 15 -12.73 -2.75 -1.00
C GLU A 15 -11.35 -3.21 -0.50
N ALA A 16 -10.28 -2.92 -1.23
CA ALA A 16 -8.92 -3.27 -0.82
C ALA A 16 -8.50 -2.56 0.47
N LEU A 17 -8.83 -1.27 0.61
CA LEU A 17 -8.56 -0.51 1.84
C LEU A 17 -9.38 -1.06 3.01
N GLN A 18 -10.65 -1.37 2.78
CA GLN A 18 -11.55 -1.94 3.80
C GLN A 18 -11.07 -3.31 4.27
N LEU A 19 -10.59 -4.15 3.35
CA LEU A 19 -9.99 -5.44 3.68
C LEU A 19 -8.75 -5.27 4.56
N LEU A 20 -7.80 -4.42 4.13
CA LEU A 20 -6.56 -4.19 4.87
C LEU A 20 -6.81 -3.58 6.26
N SER A 21 -7.70 -2.59 6.36
CA SER A 21 -8.04 -1.97 7.65
C SER A 21 -8.69 -2.96 8.61
N SER A 22 -9.54 -3.85 8.08
CA SER A 22 -10.20 -4.89 8.86
C SER A 22 -9.19 -5.92 9.35
N LEU A 23 -8.25 -6.35 8.50
CA LEU A 23 -7.15 -7.24 8.91
C LEU A 23 -6.32 -6.61 10.03
N ILE A 24 -5.89 -5.36 9.88
CA ILE A 24 -5.14 -4.63 10.92
C ILE A 24 -5.89 -4.64 12.26
N LYS A 25 -7.17 -4.25 12.24
CA LYS A 25 -7.97 -4.18 13.47
C LYS A 25 -8.18 -5.56 14.10
N THR A 26 -8.54 -6.55 13.30
CA THR A 26 -8.79 -7.92 13.78
C THR A 26 -7.52 -8.53 14.35
N THR A 27 -6.40 -8.49 13.64
CA THR A 27 -5.11 -9.02 14.12
C THR A 27 -4.65 -8.33 15.39
N ARG A 28 -4.82 -7.00 15.50
CA ARG A 28 -4.50 -6.27 16.73
C ARG A 28 -5.33 -6.78 17.92
N VAL A 29 -6.64 -6.97 17.73
CA VAL A 29 -7.55 -7.43 18.77
C VAL A 29 -7.26 -8.89 19.16
N GLU A 30 -7.05 -9.77 18.19
CA GLU A 30 -6.68 -11.18 18.42
C GLU A 30 -5.38 -11.32 19.21
N LYS A 31 -4.39 -10.47 18.91
CA LYS A 31 -3.12 -10.39 19.64
C LYS A 31 -3.21 -9.63 20.97
N LYS A 32 -4.39 -9.14 21.35
CA LYS A 32 -4.65 -8.33 22.57
C LYS A 32 -3.75 -7.09 22.68
N ILE A 33 -3.38 -6.50 21.55
CA ILE A 33 -2.56 -5.28 21.51
C ILE A 33 -3.49 -4.06 21.62
N THR A 34 -3.20 -3.15 22.55
CA THR A 34 -4.01 -1.93 22.66
C THR A 34 -3.70 -0.96 21.54
N MET A 35 -4.60 -0.02 21.29
CA MET A 35 -4.36 1.05 20.32
C MET A 35 -3.13 1.89 20.72
N GLN A 36 -2.93 2.12 22.01
CA GLN A 36 -1.80 2.89 22.54
C GLN A 36 -0.48 2.16 22.29
N ASP A 37 -0.39 0.86 22.63
CA ASP A 37 0.85 0.09 22.45
C ASP A 37 1.28 0.04 20.98
N LEU A 38 0.32 -0.12 20.06
CA LEU A 38 0.63 -0.14 18.63
C LEU A 38 1.07 1.24 18.12
N CYS A 39 0.43 2.31 18.60
CA CYS A 39 0.83 3.68 18.27
C CYS A 39 2.25 3.99 18.72
N GLU A 40 2.63 3.58 19.93
CA GLU A 40 3.98 3.77 20.46
C GLU A 40 5.02 3.03 19.63
N ARG A 41 4.76 1.76 19.28
CA ARG A 41 5.66 0.96 18.44
C ARG A 41 5.82 1.53 17.03
N ALA A 42 4.73 2.04 16.45
CA ALA A 42 4.72 2.64 15.12
C ALA A 42 5.14 4.12 15.11
N ALA A 43 5.40 4.73 16.29
CA ALA A 43 5.66 6.16 16.45
C ALA A 43 4.61 7.07 15.79
N ILE A 44 3.32 6.75 15.95
CA ILE A 44 2.19 7.51 15.38
C ILE A 44 1.17 7.96 16.43
N SER A 45 0.28 8.86 16.03
CA SER A 45 -0.84 9.28 16.87
C SER A 45 -2.00 8.26 16.84
N ARG A 46 -2.77 8.21 17.93
CA ARG A 46 -4.00 7.40 18.03
C ARG A 46 -5.03 7.78 16.97
N ASP A 47 -5.13 9.06 16.60
CA ASP A 47 -6.01 9.51 15.53
C ASP A 47 -5.62 8.88 14.18
N LEU A 48 -4.32 8.89 13.85
CA LEU A 48 -3.84 8.27 12.62
C LEU A 48 -4.16 6.77 12.60
N LEU A 49 -3.89 6.04 13.69
CA LEU A 49 -4.27 4.62 13.77
C LEU A 49 -5.78 4.41 13.64
N SER A 50 -6.61 5.27 14.27
CA SER A 50 -8.06 5.18 14.12
C SER A 50 -8.52 5.39 12.68
N ARG A 51 -7.89 6.31 11.93
CA ARG A 51 -8.20 6.54 10.50
C ARG A 51 -7.74 5.39 9.63
N ILE A 52 -6.59 4.78 9.94
CA ILE A 52 -6.11 3.55 9.27
C ILE A 52 -7.13 2.41 9.46
N GLU A 53 -7.59 2.16 10.69
CA GLU A 53 -8.59 1.12 10.98
C GLU A 53 -9.98 1.43 10.37
N LYS A 54 -10.21 2.66 9.91
CA LYS A 54 -11.42 3.10 9.21
C LYS A 54 -11.24 3.21 7.69
N ALA A 55 -10.17 2.65 7.15
CA ALA A 55 -9.87 2.65 5.70
C ALA A 55 -9.76 4.07 5.09
N ASP A 56 -9.26 5.07 5.84
CA ASP A 56 -9.07 6.42 5.29
C ASP A 56 -7.95 6.43 4.23
N PRO A 57 -8.26 6.68 2.95
CA PRO A 57 -7.28 6.65 1.87
C PRO A 57 -6.26 7.80 1.92
N ALA A 58 -6.48 8.80 2.80
CA ALA A 58 -5.54 9.90 3.00
C ALA A 58 -4.35 9.52 3.91
N CYS A 59 -4.37 8.35 4.55
CA CYS A 59 -3.25 7.86 5.34
C CYS A 59 -2.04 7.54 4.45
N SER A 60 -0.84 7.92 4.89
CA SER A 60 0.39 7.59 4.17
C SER A 60 0.56 6.07 4.07
N ILE A 61 0.78 5.57 2.85
CA ILE A 61 0.90 4.13 2.61
C ILE A 61 2.04 3.48 3.41
N GLY A 62 3.16 4.21 3.60
CA GLY A 62 4.28 3.72 4.41
C GLY A 62 3.89 3.47 5.86
N VAL A 63 3.05 4.34 6.44
CA VAL A 63 2.57 4.17 7.82
C VAL A 63 1.62 2.97 7.92
N VAL A 64 0.72 2.81 6.94
CA VAL A 64 -0.18 1.65 6.90
C VAL A 64 0.61 0.35 6.82
N PHE A 65 1.67 0.34 5.99
CA PHE A 65 2.54 -0.83 5.82
C PHE A 65 3.34 -1.13 7.09
N GLU A 66 3.85 -0.10 7.77
CA GLU A 66 4.55 -0.26 9.05
C GLU A 66 3.64 -0.88 10.12
N VAL A 67 2.41 -0.36 10.26
CA VAL A 67 1.41 -0.90 11.18
C VAL A 67 1.08 -2.36 10.85
N ALA A 68 0.90 -2.68 9.56
CA ALA A 68 0.66 -4.04 9.12
C ALA A 68 1.84 -4.98 9.43
N ALA A 69 3.07 -4.54 9.17
CA ALA A 69 4.30 -5.30 9.44
C ALA A 69 4.49 -5.57 10.94
N LEU A 70 4.26 -4.57 11.81
CA LEU A 70 4.31 -4.74 13.27
C LEU A 70 3.27 -5.75 13.79
N LEU A 71 2.17 -5.93 13.04
CA LEU A 71 1.16 -6.95 13.32
C LEU A 71 1.44 -8.29 12.60
N GLY A 72 2.49 -8.41 11.81
CA GLY A 72 2.84 -9.61 11.04
C GLY A 72 1.89 -9.89 9.88
N ILE A 73 1.36 -8.85 9.25
CA ILE A 73 0.50 -8.95 8.06
C ILE A 73 1.37 -8.75 6.82
N ASP A 74 1.60 -9.84 6.08
CA ASP A 74 2.45 -9.82 4.87
C ASP A 74 1.68 -9.37 3.64
N LEU A 75 1.83 -8.10 3.26
CA LEU A 75 1.14 -7.48 2.11
C LEU A 75 1.45 -8.13 0.75
N PHE A 76 2.62 -8.74 0.61
CA PHE A 76 3.07 -9.35 -0.65
C PHE A 76 3.28 -10.86 -0.57
N GLN A 77 2.78 -11.50 0.50
CA GLN A 77 3.02 -12.92 0.78
C GLN A 77 4.50 -13.25 0.66
N SER A 78 5.34 -12.46 1.31
CA SER A 78 6.79 -12.49 1.18
C SER A 78 7.38 -12.04 2.49
N ASP A 79 8.33 -12.82 2.99
CA ASP A 79 9.15 -12.36 4.08
C ASP A 79 10.13 -11.27 3.60
N TYR A 80 10.94 -10.77 4.52
CA TYR A 80 11.92 -9.73 4.21
C TYR A 80 12.94 -10.18 3.14
N SER A 81 13.39 -11.42 3.18
CA SER A 81 14.38 -11.96 2.24
C SER A 81 13.81 -12.07 0.83
N ASP A 82 12.58 -12.57 0.72
CA ASP A 82 11.84 -12.65 -0.53
C ASP A 82 11.62 -11.26 -1.14
N LEU A 83 11.30 -10.26 -0.32
CA LEU A 83 11.17 -8.87 -0.78
C LEU A 83 12.48 -8.33 -1.35
N LEU A 84 13.63 -8.62 -0.74
CA LEU A 84 14.93 -8.20 -1.26
C LEU A 84 15.22 -8.82 -2.64
N ILE A 85 14.94 -10.11 -2.79
CA ILE A 85 15.14 -10.83 -4.06
C ILE A 85 14.20 -10.28 -5.14
N LYS A 86 12.90 -10.16 -4.85
CA LYS A 86 11.90 -9.59 -5.78
C LYS A 86 12.27 -8.17 -6.18
N ASN A 87 12.72 -7.33 -5.25
CA ASN A 87 13.18 -5.99 -5.56
C ASN A 87 14.40 -5.98 -6.49
N LYS A 88 15.37 -6.89 -6.29
CA LYS A 88 16.53 -7.02 -7.18
C LYS A 88 16.09 -7.40 -8.59
N LEU A 89 15.25 -8.43 -8.73
CA LEU A 89 14.73 -8.89 -10.02
C LEU A 89 13.93 -7.79 -10.75
N ILE A 90 13.09 -7.04 -10.03
CA ILE A 90 12.34 -5.93 -10.63
C ILE A 90 13.29 -4.80 -11.05
N LYS A 91 14.33 -4.49 -10.27
CA LYS A 91 15.35 -3.50 -10.66
C LYS A 91 16.07 -3.91 -11.94
N GLU A 92 16.49 -5.17 -12.05
CA GLU A 92 17.11 -5.73 -13.27
C GLU A 92 16.14 -5.68 -14.45
N LYS A 93 14.85 -5.99 -14.25
CA LYS A 93 13.86 -5.85 -15.31
C LYS A 93 13.68 -4.40 -15.76
N LEU A 94 13.67 -3.45 -14.81
CA LEU A 94 13.51 -2.03 -15.11
C LEU A 94 14.66 -1.48 -15.96
N THR A 95 15.89 -1.99 -15.83
CA THR A 95 17.02 -1.56 -16.69
C THR A 95 16.89 -2.02 -18.13
N LEU A 96 16.11 -3.08 -18.39
CA LEU A 96 15.83 -3.59 -19.73
C LEU A 96 14.64 -2.89 -20.39
N LEU A 97 13.80 -2.20 -19.61
CA LEU A 97 12.64 -1.48 -20.12
C LEU A 97 13.04 -0.09 -20.65
N PRO A 98 12.32 0.44 -21.66
CA PRO A 98 12.57 1.78 -22.14
C PRO A 98 12.36 2.80 -21.01
N GLN A 99 13.28 3.76 -20.88
CA GLN A 99 13.19 4.82 -19.87
C GLN A 99 11.93 5.67 -20.03
N ARG A 100 11.38 5.77 -21.25
CA ARG A 100 10.14 6.47 -21.56
C ARG A 100 9.34 5.70 -22.61
N VAL A 101 8.08 5.41 -22.30
CA VAL A 101 7.13 4.87 -23.29
C VAL A 101 6.73 6.01 -24.24
N LYS A 102 6.91 5.80 -25.55
CA LYS A 102 6.39 6.68 -26.59
C LYS A 102 5.24 5.96 -27.28
N ASN A 103 4.08 6.61 -27.38
CA ASN A 103 3.02 6.13 -28.26
C ASN A 103 3.38 6.55 -29.68
N THR A 104 3.96 5.64 -30.47
CA THR A 104 3.99 5.81 -31.92
C THR A 104 2.65 5.37 -32.46
N VAL A 105 1.85 6.33 -32.95
CA VAL A 105 0.74 6.02 -33.85
C VAL A 105 1.39 5.45 -35.10
N ILE A 106 1.26 4.14 -35.30
CA ILE A 106 1.62 3.51 -36.57
C ILE A 106 0.45 3.84 -37.50
N GLU A 107 0.62 4.81 -38.39
CA GLU A 107 -0.23 4.88 -39.58
C GLU A 107 0.04 3.61 -40.37
N VAL A 108 -0.96 2.72 -40.41
CA VAL A 108 -0.94 1.56 -41.29
C VAL A 108 -1.09 2.12 -42.69
N ASP A 109 -0.01 2.07 -43.47
CA ASP A 109 -0.06 2.41 -44.89
C ASP A 109 -0.71 1.25 -45.66
N ASP A 110 -2.04 1.29 -45.77
CA ASP A 110 -2.82 0.39 -46.63
C ASP A 110 -2.68 0.81 -48.11
N ASN A 111 -1.45 0.83 -48.61
CA ASN A 111 -1.13 0.92 -50.03
C ASN A 111 -0.84 -0.49 -50.57
N PHE A 112 -1.89 -1.32 -50.66
CA PHE A 112 -1.92 -2.59 -51.39
C PHE A 112 -3.00 -2.56 -52.47
#